data_AF-A0A954PTA0-F1
#
_entry.id   AF-A0A954PTA0-F1
#
_cell.length_a   1.000
_cell.length_b   1.000
_cell.length_c   1.000
_cell.angle_alpha   90.00
_cell.angle_beta   90.00
_cell.angle_gamma   90.00
#
_symmetry.space_group_name_H-M   'P 1'
#
loop_
_entity.id
_entity.type
_entity.pdbx_description
1 polymer ?
#
loop_
_entity_poly.entity_id
_entity_poly.type
_entity_poly.pdbx_seq_one_letter_code
_entity_poly.pdbx_strand_id
1 'polypeptide(L)'
;MIRRQRHICALLVGSTLALSPTTSFAQNIIGDALGQLIAPAVGPVLERAAGEIVVEGVRRGYENRNLFPRPGRRQPTYQPAPQPTYQPQPTYQPAPQPAITYPSQGLPYPEPMPAPQAPSVSPPENEINTRPLVSPNLSPTEIALTHVVSSGPQFNSEVIRTEAVEITDQMDRAALQYFDGAASDAAIASLRDDYRSLLSMPRPENARAALLVNHNDGLETVSDRQGIASILKAADAAERVASLTSNSGHEMTMQSIDELRSELTKVRAPIISGDQLAVLAGRIKNIRNIAVLSEIARVLGVERRDDLFARVAVAAKKSAAPAEAIVGLLGVALGAEENIVTDMQLPSGNPAVVLYNPESNPAPISFVCDDSLQLTLAPGDLVPLDQEFVVAFQTGNGGVKRYTIKNGMYRWAVDDSGWDLRQKTTAQLILDAGQVPVAFHYLLNGQPQVIEPGSVVEHTMEVPPRIDFDLGRGDGSTKSTLVTPGHYVVGVNSETAGWDLHRATQTESAVMATETTTSIANEHWRKSVIKAQRSLLADPAEAKVDALLDSIQ
;
A
#
# COMPACT_ATOMS: atom_id res chain seq x y z
N MET A 1 -6.16 -9.46 -69.52
CA MET A 1 -4.98 -10.36 -69.49
C MET A 1 -3.82 -9.62 -70.16
N ILE A 2 -2.66 -9.50 -69.49
CA ILE A 2 -1.34 -9.02 -70.00
C ILE A 2 -1.17 -7.47 -70.05
N ARG A 3 -0.62 -6.87 -68.96
CA ARG A 3 0.77 -6.34 -68.78
C ARG A 3 0.95 -4.92 -69.37
N ARG A 4 1.64 -3.93 -68.77
CA ARG A 4 2.71 -3.90 -67.74
C ARG A 4 2.95 -2.44 -67.29
N GLN A 5 3.12 -2.25 -65.98
CA GLN A 5 4.21 -1.50 -65.31
C GLN A 5 4.70 -0.11 -65.78
N ARG A 6 4.56 0.86 -64.85
CA ARG A 6 5.52 1.87 -64.31
C ARG A 6 5.03 3.32 -64.45
N HIS A 7 4.79 3.99 -63.32
CA HIS A 7 5.51 5.20 -62.94
C HIS A 7 5.42 5.48 -61.43
N ILE A 8 6.51 6.06 -60.94
CA ILE A 8 6.90 6.41 -59.57
C ILE A 8 6.74 7.94 -59.43
N CYS A 9 6.57 8.42 -58.19
CA CYS A 9 6.70 9.79 -57.65
C CYS A 9 5.45 10.66 -57.43
N ALA A 10 5.00 10.68 -56.15
CA ALA A 10 5.16 11.80 -55.20
C ALA A 10 4.26 13.07 -55.29
N LEU A 11 3.33 13.17 -54.30
CA LEU A 11 3.16 14.24 -53.27
C LEU A 11 1.74 14.82 -53.10
N LEU A 12 1.28 14.68 -51.84
CA LEU A 12 0.54 15.64 -50.97
C LEU A 12 -0.86 16.14 -51.38
N VAL A 13 -1.88 15.79 -50.59
CA VAL A 13 -2.56 16.64 -49.57
C VAL A 13 -3.91 15.99 -49.21
N GLY A 14 -4.17 15.81 -47.90
CA GLY A 14 -5.46 15.42 -47.32
C GLY A 14 -5.58 13.92 -47.07
N SER A 15 -5.74 13.40 -45.85
CA SER A 15 -6.59 13.91 -44.78
C SER A 15 -6.16 13.31 -43.44
N THR A 16 -5.76 14.18 -42.51
CA THR A 16 -5.63 13.87 -41.08
C THR A 16 -6.98 14.14 -40.41
N LEU A 17 -7.74 13.08 -40.14
CA LEU A 17 -8.68 13.02 -39.01
C LEU A 17 -8.44 11.67 -38.34
N ALA A 18 -7.39 11.63 -37.53
CA ALA A 18 -7.20 10.57 -36.56
C ALA A 18 -8.26 10.75 -35.46
N LEU A 19 -9.17 9.79 -35.36
CA LEU A 19 -9.95 9.55 -34.15
C LEU A 19 -8.96 9.30 -33.01
N SER A 20 -8.96 10.16 -32.00
CA SER A 20 -8.23 9.95 -30.76
C SER A 20 -8.96 8.87 -29.94
N PRO A 21 -8.35 7.71 -29.63
CA PRO A 21 -8.85 6.90 -28.53
C PRO A 21 -8.35 7.53 -27.23
N THR A 22 -9.26 8.11 -26.46
CA THR A 22 -9.02 8.43 -25.04
C THR A 22 -9.02 7.13 -24.25
N THR A 23 -7.93 6.39 -24.28
CA THR A 23 -7.62 5.35 -23.30
C THR A 23 -6.72 5.97 -22.23
N SER A 24 -7.10 5.82 -20.95
CA SER A 24 -6.38 6.46 -19.86
C SER A 24 -4.96 5.90 -19.75
N PHE A 25 -3.96 6.77 -19.84
CA PHE A 25 -2.53 6.49 -19.78
C PHE A 25 -2.13 5.56 -18.61
N ALA A 26 -2.79 5.66 -17.46
CA ALA A 26 -2.55 4.81 -16.28
C ALA A 26 -2.85 3.30 -16.47
N GLN A 27 -3.67 2.92 -17.46
CA GLN A 27 -4.08 1.52 -17.67
C GLN A 27 -3.09 0.70 -18.50
N ASN A 28 -2.34 1.34 -19.40
CA ASN A 28 -1.25 0.68 -20.12
C ASN A 28 -0.06 0.41 -19.18
N ILE A 29 0.16 1.27 -18.19
CA ILE A 29 1.27 1.14 -17.23
C ILE A 29 1.17 -0.18 -16.44
N ILE A 30 -0.02 -0.57 -15.97
CA ILE A 30 -0.19 -1.82 -15.22
C ILE A 30 -0.08 -3.03 -16.16
N GLY A 31 -0.64 -2.98 -17.37
CA GLY A 31 -0.53 -4.06 -18.35
C GLY A 31 0.91 -4.31 -18.79
N ASP A 32 1.65 -3.24 -19.09
CA ASP A 32 3.06 -3.29 -19.47
C ASP A 32 3.94 -3.71 -18.29
N ALA A 33 3.68 -3.20 -17.08
CA ALA A 33 4.38 -3.62 -15.88
C ALA A 33 4.13 -5.09 -15.56
N LEU A 34 2.90 -5.59 -15.71
CA LEU A 34 2.60 -7.01 -15.55
C LEU A 34 3.31 -7.86 -16.61
N GLY A 35 3.32 -7.43 -17.88
CA GLY A 35 4.10 -8.08 -18.93
C GLY A 35 5.59 -8.14 -18.58
N GLN A 36 6.14 -7.04 -18.07
CA GLN A 36 7.54 -6.94 -17.67
C GLN A 36 7.88 -7.64 -16.36
N LEU A 37 6.92 -7.84 -15.45
CA LEU A 37 7.10 -8.47 -14.14
C LEU A 37 6.88 -9.98 -14.21
N ILE A 38 5.91 -10.41 -15.02
CA ILE A 38 5.58 -11.82 -15.26
C ILE A 38 6.60 -12.44 -16.22
N ALA A 39 6.95 -11.81 -17.35
CA ALA A 39 7.83 -12.46 -18.34
C ALA A 39 9.19 -12.93 -17.77
N PRO A 40 9.92 -12.16 -16.95
CA PRO A 40 11.20 -12.59 -16.35
C PRO A 40 11.02 -13.58 -15.21
N ALA A 41 9.91 -13.49 -14.45
CA ALA A 41 9.63 -14.41 -13.35
C ALA A 41 9.21 -15.81 -13.86
N VAL A 42 8.56 -15.85 -15.03
CA VAL A 42 7.99 -17.06 -15.61
C VAL A 42 8.93 -17.74 -16.59
N GLY A 43 9.83 -17.01 -17.26
CA GLY A 43 10.80 -17.57 -18.22
C GLY A 43 11.54 -18.80 -17.69
N PRO A 44 12.18 -18.76 -16.50
CA PRO A 44 12.90 -19.91 -15.94
C PRO A 44 11.99 -21.08 -15.54
N VAL A 45 10.75 -20.80 -15.14
CA VAL A 45 9.75 -21.81 -14.74
C VAL A 45 9.19 -22.51 -15.98
N LEU A 46 8.91 -21.78 -17.06
CA LEU A 46 8.47 -22.33 -18.33
C LEU A 46 9.57 -23.16 -19.02
N GLU A 47 10.83 -22.73 -18.97
CA GLU A 47 11.95 -23.52 -19.50
C GLU A 47 12.13 -24.84 -18.75
N ARG A 48 11.99 -24.82 -17.41
CA ARG A 48 12.07 -26.03 -16.58
C ARG A 48 10.84 -26.93 -16.76
N ALA A 49 9.63 -26.36 -16.85
CA ALA A 49 8.40 -27.10 -17.11
C ALA A 49 8.34 -27.68 -18.53
N ALA A 50 8.85 -26.98 -19.54
CA ALA A 50 8.97 -27.51 -20.90
C ALA A 50 9.95 -28.71 -20.95
N GLY A 51 11.04 -28.65 -20.19
CA GLY A 51 11.96 -29.79 -20.02
C GLY A 51 11.29 -30.99 -19.33
N GLU A 52 10.54 -30.76 -18.25
CA GLU A 52 9.85 -31.83 -17.50
C GLU A 52 8.66 -32.43 -18.25
N ILE A 53 7.88 -31.64 -19.02
CA ILE A 53 6.77 -32.11 -19.84
C ILE A 53 7.28 -33.02 -20.98
N VAL A 54 8.44 -32.72 -21.57
CA VAL A 54 9.06 -33.57 -22.59
C VAL A 54 9.58 -34.87 -21.96
N VAL A 55 10.18 -34.82 -20.77
CA VAL A 55 10.69 -36.02 -20.06
C VAL A 55 9.53 -36.91 -19.58
N GLU A 56 8.48 -36.33 -19.00
CA GLU A 56 7.33 -37.06 -18.49
C GLU A 56 6.39 -37.53 -19.61
N GLY A 57 6.30 -36.80 -20.72
CA GLY A 57 5.61 -37.22 -21.93
C GLY A 57 6.28 -38.42 -22.61
N VAL A 58 7.61 -38.47 -22.65
CA VAL A 58 8.38 -39.61 -23.15
C VAL A 58 8.27 -40.81 -22.20
N ARG A 59 8.24 -40.57 -20.89
CA ARG A 59 8.11 -41.63 -19.88
C ARG A 59 6.70 -42.25 -19.84
N ARG A 60 5.64 -41.43 -19.94
CA ARG A 60 4.24 -41.90 -19.95
C ARG A 60 3.83 -42.56 -21.26
N GLY A 61 4.54 -42.32 -22.36
CA GLY A 61 4.31 -42.96 -23.64
C GLY A 61 4.55 -44.48 -23.66
N TYR A 62 5.26 -45.03 -22.66
CA TYR A 62 5.65 -46.45 -22.65
C TYR A 62 4.92 -47.35 -21.65
N GLU A 63 4.16 -46.84 -20.67
CA GLU A 63 3.78 -47.67 -19.51
C GLU A 63 2.29 -47.96 -19.25
N ASN A 64 1.30 -47.40 -19.94
CA ASN A 64 -0.09 -47.63 -19.53
C ASN A 64 -1.01 -48.28 -20.59
N ARG A 65 -0.96 -49.62 -20.63
CA ARG A 65 -2.11 -50.47 -20.97
C ARG A 65 -2.65 -51.13 -19.70
N ASN A 66 -3.96 -51.00 -19.51
CA ASN A 66 -4.84 -51.63 -18.50
C ASN A 66 -4.79 -51.05 -17.07
N LEU A 67 -5.92 -50.47 -16.63
CA LEU A 67 -6.77 -51.00 -15.54
C LEU A 67 -7.91 -50.01 -15.22
N PHE A 68 -9.15 -50.50 -15.30
CA PHE A 68 -10.33 -49.87 -14.71
C PHE A 68 -10.35 -50.04 -13.18
N PRO A 69 -10.93 -49.09 -12.43
CA PRO A 69 -11.56 -49.42 -11.15
C PRO A 69 -13.04 -49.04 -11.07
N ARG A 70 -13.78 -49.89 -10.33
CA ARG A 70 -15.19 -49.78 -9.95
C ARG A 70 -15.41 -48.78 -8.79
N PRO A 71 -16.65 -48.27 -8.61
CA PRO A 71 -16.95 -47.28 -7.58
C PRO A 71 -17.31 -47.92 -6.22
N GLY A 72 -16.70 -47.42 -5.14
CA GLY A 72 -17.05 -47.73 -3.76
C GLY A 72 -17.69 -46.52 -3.07
N ARG A 73 -18.87 -46.72 -2.46
CA ARG A 73 -19.58 -45.73 -1.62
C ARG A 73 -18.97 -45.70 -0.20
N ARG A 74 -18.78 -44.51 0.37
CA ARG A 74 -18.73 -44.29 1.82
C ARG A 74 -19.51 -43.02 2.18
N GLN A 75 -20.40 -43.13 3.17
CA GLN A 75 -21.08 -42.01 3.83
C GLN A 75 -20.18 -41.48 4.97
N PRO A 76 -20.14 -40.16 5.22
CA PRO A 76 -19.54 -39.61 6.43
C PRO A 76 -20.55 -39.48 7.57
N THR A 77 -20.15 -39.91 8.76
CA THR A 77 -20.86 -39.71 10.03
C THR A 77 -20.42 -38.39 10.66
N TYR A 78 -21.38 -37.55 11.06
CA TYR A 78 -21.14 -36.29 11.78
C TYR A 78 -20.94 -36.53 13.28
N GLN A 79 -19.93 -35.89 13.87
CA GLN A 79 -19.78 -35.71 15.33
C GLN A 79 -19.92 -34.21 15.66
N PRO A 80 -20.73 -33.82 16.67
CA PRO A 80 -20.87 -32.43 17.08
C PRO A 80 -19.73 -32.00 18.02
N ALA A 81 -19.26 -30.76 17.85
CA ALA A 81 -18.25 -30.12 18.68
C ALA A 81 -18.81 -29.61 20.03
N PRO A 82 -18.03 -29.63 21.13
CA PRO A 82 -18.46 -29.12 22.43
C PRO A 82 -18.38 -27.59 22.51
N GLN A 83 -19.34 -26.99 23.22
CA GLN A 83 -19.44 -25.54 23.46
C GLN A 83 -18.45 -25.05 24.53
N PRO A 84 -17.89 -23.84 24.40
CA PRO A 84 -17.02 -23.23 25.41
C PRO A 84 -17.82 -22.65 26.58
N THR A 85 -17.33 -22.89 27.79
CA THR A 85 -17.83 -22.29 29.03
C THR A 85 -17.04 -21.01 29.34
N TYR A 86 -17.77 -19.92 29.58
CA TYR A 86 -17.22 -18.63 30.01
C TYR A 86 -17.00 -18.63 31.53
N GLN A 87 -15.79 -18.26 31.97
CA GLN A 87 -15.52 -17.87 33.36
C GLN A 87 -15.43 -16.33 33.46
N PRO A 88 -16.12 -15.69 34.43
CA PRO A 88 -16.02 -14.25 34.65
C PRO A 88 -14.73 -13.87 35.41
N GLN A 89 -14.12 -12.75 35.02
CA GLN A 89 -12.95 -12.17 35.68
C GLN A 89 -13.32 -11.43 36.97
N PRO A 90 -12.42 -11.42 37.98
CA PRO A 90 -12.61 -10.66 39.22
C PRO A 90 -12.24 -9.18 39.03
N THR A 91 -13.08 -8.30 39.58
CA THR A 91 -12.83 -6.86 39.70
C THR A 91 -11.83 -6.55 40.80
N TYR A 92 -10.79 -5.78 40.45
CA TYR A 92 -9.79 -5.24 41.38
C TYR A 92 -10.34 -4.04 42.17
N GLN A 93 -10.03 -4.01 43.47
CA GLN A 93 -10.39 -2.92 44.39
C GLN A 93 -9.09 -2.31 44.94
N PRO A 94 -8.82 -0.99 44.77
CA PRO A 94 -7.58 -0.38 45.21
C PRO A 94 -7.58 -0.10 46.73
N ALA A 95 -6.43 -0.34 47.36
CA ALA A 95 -6.20 -0.09 48.78
C ALA A 95 -5.84 1.39 49.06
N PRO A 96 -6.24 1.95 50.23
CA PRO A 96 -5.97 3.35 50.58
C PRO A 96 -4.53 3.58 51.07
N GLN A 97 -3.95 4.72 50.67
CA GLN A 97 -2.62 5.18 51.09
C GLN A 97 -2.61 5.78 52.51
N PRO A 98 -1.54 5.59 53.30
CA PRO A 98 -1.40 6.22 54.61
C PRO A 98 -0.85 7.65 54.52
N ALA A 99 -1.36 8.52 55.39
CA ALA A 99 -0.94 9.91 55.55
C ALA A 99 0.41 10.02 56.29
N ILE A 100 1.30 10.88 55.78
CA ILE A 100 2.59 11.20 56.39
C ILE A 100 2.40 12.38 57.34
N THR A 101 2.81 12.20 58.61
CA THR A 101 2.87 13.25 59.64
C THR A 101 4.32 13.51 60.00
N TYR A 102 4.77 14.77 59.92
CA TYR A 102 6.09 15.21 60.39
C TYR A 102 5.97 15.83 61.79
N PRO A 103 6.76 15.40 62.79
CA PRO A 103 7.01 16.22 63.96
C PRO A 103 8.32 17.01 63.79
N SER A 104 8.18 18.33 63.86
CA SER A 104 9.26 19.27 64.19
C SER A 104 9.39 19.32 65.71
N GLN A 105 10.61 19.16 66.25
CA GLN A 105 11.17 19.98 67.32
C GLN A 105 12.58 19.51 67.72
N GLY A 106 13.48 20.47 67.87
CA GLY A 106 14.88 20.27 68.24
C GLY A 106 15.12 20.15 69.74
N LEU A 107 16.23 19.49 70.08
CA LEU A 107 16.88 19.46 71.39
C LEU A 107 18.40 19.15 71.19
N PRO A 108 19.25 19.37 72.22
CA PRO A 108 20.62 19.84 72.07
C PRO A 108 21.67 18.73 71.91
N TYR A 109 22.83 19.12 71.39
CA TYR A 109 24.02 18.31 71.12
C TYR A 109 24.43 17.38 72.28
N PRO A 110 24.54 16.06 72.04
CA PRO A 110 25.31 15.16 72.89
C PRO A 110 26.73 14.96 72.36
N GLU A 111 27.58 14.52 73.29
CA GLU A 111 29.00 14.15 73.19
C GLU A 111 29.41 13.36 71.94
N PRO A 112 30.70 13.39 71.55
CA PRO A 112 31.20 12.73 70.35
C PRO A 112 31.03 11.21 70.45
N MET A 113 30.01 10.71 69.75
CA MET A 113 29.76 9.29 69.56
C MET A 113 30.79 8.68 68.59
N PRO A 114 31.08 7.37 68.72
CA PRO A 114 31.95 6.64 67.79
C PRO A 114 31.44 6.77 66.35
N ALA A 115 32.40 6.80 65.40
CA ALA A 115 32.14 7.01 63.98
C ALA A 115 30.91 6.21 63.52
N PRO A 116 29.87 6.87 62.96
CA PRO A 116 28.65 6.19 62.55
C PRO A 116 29.01 5.10 61.55
N GLN A 117 28.54 3.88 61.80
CA GLN A 117 28.56 2.84 60.78
C GLN A 117 27.87 3.42 59.55
N ALA A 118 28.57 3.36 58.40
CA ALA A 118 28.03 3.83 57.14
C ALA A 118 26.63 3.25 56.98
N PRO A 119 25.59 4.09 56.72
CA PRO A 119 24.24 3.59 56.53
C PRO A 119 24.31 2.49 55.47
N SER A 120 23.68 1.35 55.75
CA SER A 120 23.44 0.34 54.73
C SER A 120 22.53 0.98 53.70
N VAL A 121 23.14 1.61 52.69
CA VAL A 121 22.46 2.08 51.50
C VAL A 121 22.08 0.80 50.78
N SER A 122 20.83 0.38 50.94
CA SER A 122 20.26 -0.61 50.03
C SER A 122 20.51 -0.10 48.62
N PRO A 123 21.12 -0.90 47.72
CA PRO A 123 21.30 -0.48 46.34
C PRO A 123 19.93 0.00 45.83
N PRO A 124 19.87 1.14 45.10
CA PRO A 124 18.61 1.63 44.57
C PRO A 124 17.91 0.47 43.85
N GLU A 125 16.62 0.28 44.11
CA GLU A 125 15.82 -0.71 43.37
C GLU A 125 16.09 -0.46 41.89
N ASN A 126 16.62 -1.47 41.20
CA ASN A 126 16.73 -1.46 39.75
C ASN A 126 15.30 -1.47 39.21
N GLU A 127 14.67 -0.30 39.12
CA GLU A 127 13.48 -0.12 38.31
C GLU A 127 13.86 -0.49 36.88
N ILE A 128 13.45 -1.68 36.48
CA ILE A 128 13.49 -2.10 35.09
C ILE A 128 12.52 -1.15 34.38
N ASN A 129 13.05 -0.09 33.79
CA ASN A 129 12.28 0.82 32.94
C ASN A 129 11.85 0.02 31.72
N THR A 130 10.67 -0.59 31.80
CA THR A 130 10.07 -1.34 30.70
C THR A 130 9.71 -0.34 29.61
N ARG A 131 10.31 -0.50 28.44
CA ARG A 131 9.99 0.36 27.31
C ARG A 131 8.50 0.22 26.96
N PRO A 132 7.83 1.32 26.59
CA PRO A 132 6.48 1.22 26.05
C PRO A 132 6.49 0.31 24.81
N LEU A 133 5.49 -0.55 24.72
CA LEU A 133 5.29 -1.40 23.55
C LEU A 133 4.92 -0.52 22.35
N VAL A 134 5.54 -0.77 21.20
CA VAL A 134 5.13 -0.15 19.95
C VAL A 134 3.70 -0.62 19.63
N SER A 135 2.82 0.31 19.24
CA SER A 135 1.52 -0.09 18.70
C SER A 135 1.74 -0.86 17.39
N PRO A 136 1.03 -1.99 17.17
CA PRO A 136 1.27 -2.84 16.01
C PRO A 136 0.92 -2.09 14.72
N ASN A 137 1.79 -2.18 13.72
CA ASN A 137 1.50 -1.74 12.38
C ASN A 137 0.73 -2.83 11.65
N LEU A 138 -0.27 -2.45 10.84
CA LEU A 138 -0.86 -3.40 9.89
C LEU A 138 0.24 -3.93 8.97
N SER A 139 0.26 -5.23 8.71
CA SER A 139 1.29 -5.78 7.82
C SER A 139 1.19 -5.17 6.42
N PRO A 140 2.31 -4.90 5.73
CA PRO A 140 2.28 -4.53 4.31
C PRO A 140 1.43 -5.50 3.48
N THR A 141 1.54 -6.79 3.82
CA THR A 141 0.69 -7.84 3.30
C THR A 141 -0.79 -7.64 3.67
N GLU A 142 -1.14 -7.29 4.90
CA GLU A 142 -2.51 -6.92 5.29
C GLU A 142 -3.06 -5.72 4.55
N ILE A 143 -2.22 -4.78 4.15
CA ILE A 143 -2.61 -3.52 3.52
C ILE A 143 -2.85 -3.68 2.03
N ALA A 144 -1.88 -4.25 1.33
CA ALA A 144 -2.06 -4.74 -0.03
C ALA A 144 -3.28 -5.67 -0.09
N LEU A 145 -3.37 -6.52 0.95
CA LEU A 145 -4.50 -7.34 1.35
C LEU A 145 -5.83 -6.59 1.57
N THR A 146 -5.87 -5.43 2.21
CA THR A 146 -7.15 -4.74 2.47
C THR A 146 -7.66 -4.09 1.20
N HIS A 147 -6.75 -3.78 0.27
CA HIS A 147 -7.08 -3.44 -1.10
C HIS A 147 -7.44 -4.65 -1.99
N VAL A 148 -7.13 -5.90 -1.59
CA VAL A 148 -7.28 -7.14 -2.40
C VAL A 148 -7.99 -8.30 -1.64
N VAL A 149 -8.58 -8.04 -0.49
CA VAL A 149 -9.25 -8.97 0.47
C VAL A 149 -8.35 -9.98 1.20
N SER A 150 -8.52 -10.06 2.52
CA SER A 150 -7.81 -10.90 3.48
C SER A 150 -8.40 -12.32 3.63
N SER A 151 -7.81 -13.32 2.98
CA SER A 151 -7.94 -14.74 3.37
C SER A 151 -6.99 -15.61 2.53
N GLY A 152 -6.16 -16.44 3.16
CA GLY A 152 -5.21 -17.34 2.47
C GLY A 152 -5.87 -18.55 1.79
N PRO A 153 -5.13 -19.67 1.65
CA PRO A 153 -4.25 -20.02 0.52
C PRO A 153 -4.98 -20.30 -0.81
N GLN A 154 -6.28 -20.03 -0.91
CA GLN A 154 -6.94 -19.84 -2.19
C GLN A 154 -7.30 -18.37 -2.27
N PHE A 155 -6.62 -17.61 -3.14
CA PHE A 155 -7.09 -16.29 -3.54
C PHE A 155 -8.45 -16.50 -4.20
N ASN A 156 -9.47 -16.44 -3.36
CA ASN A 156 -10.59 -17.36 -3.49
C ASN A 156 -11.51 -16.79 -4.55
N SER A 157 -11.89 -17.62 -5.52
CA SER A 157 -13.03 -17.35 -6.39
C SER A 157 -14.27 -16.89 -5.59
N GLU A 158 -14.33 -17.22 -4.29
CA GLU A 158 -15.31 -16.71 -3.33
C GLU A 158 -15.31 -15.18 -3.12
N VAL A 159 -14.15 -14.53 -3.10
CA VAL A 159 -14.09 -13.06 -2.98
C VAL A 159 -14.57 -12.41 -4.26
N ILE A 160 -14.05 -12.87 -5.40
CA ILE A 160 -14.50 -12.43 -6.74
C ILE A 160 -16.01 -12.63 -6.85
N ARG A 161 -16.52 -13.77 -6.39
CA ARG A 161 -17.95 -14.08 -6.33
C ARG A 161 -18.71 -13.14 -5.42
N THR A 162 -18.24 -12.90 -4.20
CA THR A 162 -18.91 -12.02 -3.24
C THR A 162 -19.02 -10.59 -3.77
N GLU A 163 -17.94 -10.05 -4.34
CA GLU A 163 -17.94 -8.72 -4.96
C GLU A 163 -18.86 -8.67 -6.20
N ALA A 164 -18.84 -9.72 -7.03
CA ALA A 164 -19.70 -9.81 -8.20
C ALA A 164 -21.20 -9.93 -7.84
N VAL A 165 -21.53 -10.64 -6.76
CA VAL A 165 -22.90 -10.69 -6.20
C VAL A 165 -23.33 -9.30 -5.73
N GLU A 166 -22.48 -8.57 -5.01
CA GLU A 166 -22.83 -7.22 -4.54
C GLU A 166 -23.01 -6.23 -5.72
N ILE A 167 -22.19 -6.34 -6.78
CA ILE A 167 -22.40 -5.59 -8.03
C ILE A 167 -23.76 -5.92 -8.64
N THR A 168 -24.10 -7.21 -8.72
CA THR A 168 -25.38 -7.70 -9.24
C THR A 168 -26.55 -7.11 -8.44
N ASP A 169 -26.49 -7.17 -7.13
CA ASP A 169 -27.53 -6.65 -6.23
C ASP A 169 -27.67 -5.11 -6.31
N GLN A 170 -26.57 -4.39 -6.51
CA GLN A 170 -26.61 -2.94 -6.74
C GLN A 170 -27.26 -2.59 -8.09
N MET A 171 -26.96 -3.35 -9.15
CA MET A 171 -27.59 -3.17 -10.46
C MET A 171 -29.08 -3.53 -10.43
N ASP A 172 -29.45 -4.63 -9.76
CA ASP A 172 -30.84 -5.05 -9.57
C ASP A 172 -31.64 -3.97 -8.81
N ARG A 173 -31.07 -3.37 -7.77
CA ARG A 173 -31.67 -2.24 -7.04
C ARG A 173 -31.82 -1.00 -7.91
N ALA A 174 -30.82 -0.64 -8.71
CA ALA A 174 -30.87 0.51 -9.61
C ALA A 174 -31.96 0.33 -10.70
N ALA A 175 -32.05 -0.86 -11.29
CA ALA A 175 -33.09 -1.19 -12.26
C ALA A 175 -34.50 -1.06 -11.64
N LEU A 176 -34.70 -1.61 -10.43
CA LEU A 176 -35.97 -1.48 -9.72
C LEU A 176 -36.33 -0.03 -9.38
N GLN A 177 -35.36 0.76 -8.90
CA GLN A 177 -35.56 2.18 -8.61
C GLN A 177 -36.01 2.95 -9.85
N TYR A 178 -35.41 2.66 -11.00
CA TYR A 178 -35.81 3.24 -12.27
C TYR A 178 -37.23 2.84 -12.67
N PHE A 179 -37.57 1.55 -12.58
CA PHE A 179 -38.91 1.07 -12.89
C PHE A 179 -39.98 1.66 -11.96
N ASP A 180 -39.66 1.83 -10.68
CA ASP A 180 -40.55 2.46 -9.71
C ASP A 180 -40.74 3.96 -9.98
N GLY A 181 -39.71 4.66 -10.46
CA GLY A 181 -39.80 6.05 -10.89
C GLY A 181 -40.68 6.26 -12.14
N ALA A 182 -40.80 5.24 -12.98
CA ALA A 182 -41.58 5.28 -14.22
C ALA A 182 -42.93 4.53 -14.12
N ALA A 183 -43.46 4.36 -12.91
CA ALA A 183 -44.64 3.54 -12.62
C ALA A 183 -45.96 3.98 -13.30
N SER A 184 -46.01 5.18 -13.89
CA SER A 184 -47.18 5.64 -14.65
C SER A 184 -47.35 4.96 -16.02
N ASP A 185 -46.31 4.29 -16.51
CA ASP A 185 -46.34 3.56 -17.79
C ASP A 185 -46.75 2.09 -17.57
N ALA A 186 -47.84 1.67 -18.20
CA ALA A 186 -48.37 0.31 -18.07
C ALA A 186 -47.39 -0.77 -18.59
N ALA A 187 -46.58 -0.45 -19.60
CA ALA A 187 -45.59 -1.38 -20.12
C ALA A 187 -44.42 -1.55 -19.15
N ILE A 188 -43.97 -0.46 -18.51
CA ILE A 188 -42.95 -0.52 -17.46
C ILE A 188 -43.47 -1.24 -16.22
N ALA A 189 -44.75 -1.06 -15.85
CA ALA A 189 -45.35 -1.77 -14.73
C ALA A 189 -45.31 -3.30 -14.94
N SER A 190 -45.64 -3.77 -16.14
CA SER A 190 -45.56 -5.19 -16.52
C SER A 190 -44.11 -5.71 -16.43
N LEU A 191 -43.15 -4.99 -17.02
CA LEU A 191 -41.73 -5.35 -16.95
C LEU A 191 -41.22 -5.40 -15.50
N ARG A 192 -41.63 -4.44 -14.66
CA ARG A 192 -41.24 -4.38 -13.25
C ARG A 192 -41.72 -5.61 -12.47
N ASP A 193 -42.97 -6.01 -12.67
CA ASP A 193 -43.56 -7.13 -11.96
C ASP A 193 -42.90 -8.45 -12.38
N ASP A 194 -42.65 -8.63 -13.68
CA ASP A 194 -41.87 -9.76 -14.20
C ASP A 194 -40.42 -9.75 -13.70
N TYR A 195 -39.80 -8.58 -13.60
CA TYR A 195 -38.46 -8.43 -13.04
C TYR A 195 -38.41 -8.82 -11.56
N ARG A 196 -39.37 -8.36 -10.74
CA ARG A 196 -39.48 -8.77 -9.33
C ARG A 196 -39.70 -10.27 -9.18
N SER A 197 -40.57 -10.84 -10.03
CA SER A 197 -40.78 -12.29 -10.07
C SER A 197 -39.47 -13.03 -10.38
N LEU A 198 -38.71 -12.55 -11.37
CA LEU A 198 -37.40 -13.11 -11.71
C LEU A 198 -36.41 -13.06 -10.56
N LEU A 199 -36.34 -11.96 -9.81
CA LEU A 199 -35.44 -11.84 -8.65
C LEU A 199 -35.79 -12.81 -7.51
N SER A 200 -37.03 -13.31 -7.45
CA SER A 200 -37.50 -14.27 -6.45
C SER A 200 -37.24 -15.75 -6.80
N MET A 201 -36.84 -16.03 -8.04
CA MET A 201 -36.60 -17.39 -8.54
C MET A 201 -35.10 -17.69 -8.65
N PRO A 202 -34.67 -18.96 -8.57
CA PRO A 202 -33.33 -19.35 -8.98
C PRO A 202 -33.09 -18.90 -10.42
N ARG A 203 -32.08 -18.06 -10.65
CA ARG A 203 -31.88 -17.38 -11.92
C ARG A 203 -31.17 -18.31 -12.91
N PRO A 204 -31.79 -18.66 -14.06
CA PRO A 204 -31.03 -19.24 -15.16
C PRO A 204 -30.06 -18.20 -15.73
N GLU A 205 -28.98 -18.64 -16.38
CA GLU A 205 -28.09 -17.71 -17.08
C GLU A 205 -28.88 -16.88 -18.11
N ASN A 206 -28.63 -15.57 -18.13
CA ASN A 206 -29.26 -14.60 -19.05
C ASN A 206 -30.77 -14.39 -18.84
N ALA A 207 -31.29 -14.69 -17.65
CA ALA A 207 -32.71 -14.50 -17.36
C ALA A 207 -33.15 -13.03 -17.51
N ARG A 208 -32.29 -12.04 -17.19
CA ARG A 208 -32.62 -10.61 -17.37
C ARG A 208 -32.62 -10.21 -18.84
N ALA A 209 -31.66 -10.70 -19.62
CA ALA A 209 -31.67 -10.50 -21.08
C ALA A 209 -32.93 -11.10 -21.73
N ALA A 210 -33.40 -12.25 -21.27
CA ALA A 210 -34.65 -12.85 -21.77
C ALA A 210 -35.88 -11.99 -21.46
N LEU A 211 -35.92 -11.32 -20.30
CA LEU A 211 -36.98 -10.35 -19.99
C LEU A 211 -37.01 -9.18 -20.99
N LEU A 212 -35.86 -8.68 -21.41
CA LEU A 212 -35.80 -7.59 -22.41
C LEU A 212 -36.43 -7.99 -23.74
N VAL A 213 -36.28 -9.26 -24.15
CA VAL A 213 -36.86 -9.76 -25.40
C VAL A 213 -38.38 -9.83 -25.29
N ASN A 214 -38.91 -10.29 -24.15
CA ASN A 214 -40.35 -10.43 -23.92
C ASN A 214 -41.06 -9.07 -23.78
N HIS A 215 -40.33 -8.03 -23.36
CA HIS A 215 -40.86 -6.67 -23.15
C HIS A 215 -40.37 -5.68 -24.20
N ASN A 216 -39.91 -6.15 -25.35
CA ASN A 216 -39.28 -5.31 -26.37
C ASN A 216 -40.21 -4.15 -26.83
N ASP A 217 -41.48 -4.44 -27.04
CA ASP A 217 -42.48 -3.46 -27.48
C ASP A 217 -42.77 -2.42 -26.39
N GLY A 218 -42.74 -2.85 -25.13
CA GLY A 218 -42.88 -1.94 -23.98
C GLY A 218 -41.67 -1.02 -23.83
N LEU A 219 -40.47 -1.55 -24.04
CA LEU A 219 -39.23 -0.79 -23.95
C LEU A 219 -39.05 0.27 -25.05
N GLU A 220 -39.74 0.14 -26.19
CA GLU A 220 -39.72 1.17 -27.25
C GLU A 220 -40.35 2.49 -26.82
N THR A 221 -41.26 2.46 -25.85
CA THR A 221 -41.89 3.66 -25.30
C THR A 221 -41.02 4.39 -24.28
N VAL A 222 -39.94 3.75 -23.83
CA VAL A 222 -39.08 4.26 -22.75
C VAL A 222 -37.94 5.08 -23.33
N SER A 223 -37.82 6.33 -22.88
CA SER A 223 -36.82 7.30 -23.36
C SER A 223 -35.37 6.82 -23.21
N ASP A 224 -35.11 5.89 -22.29
CA ASP A 224 -33.78 5.33 -22.03
C ASP A 224 -33.73 3.79 -22.13
N ARG A 225 -34.30 3.25 -23.21
CA ARG A 225 -34.21 1.81 -23.54
C ARG A 225 -32.76 1.28 -23.48
N GLN A 226 -31.81 2.07 -23.99
CA GLN A 226 -30.41 1.65 -24.06
C GLN A 226 -29.78 1.58 -22.66
N GLY A 227 -30.05 2.53 -21.77
CA GLY A 227 -29.55 2.49 -20.40
C GLY A 227 -30.08 1.28 -19.61
N ILE A 228 -31.37 0.99 -19.72
CA ILE A 228 -31.99 -0.18 -19.06
C ILE A 228 -31.35 -1.47 -19.58
N ALA A 229 -31.23 -1.61 -20.90
CA ALA A 229 -30.60 -2.77 -21.50
C ALA A 229 -29.15 -2.95 -21.04
N SER A 230 -28.39 -1.86 -20.90
CA SER A 230 -27.01 -1.91 -20.41
C SER A 230 -26.90 -2.33 -18.95
N ILE A 231 -27.80 -1.87 -18.07
CA ILE A 231 -27.79 -2.28 -16.66
C ILE A 231 -28.13 -3.75 -16.50
N LEU A 232 -29.16 -4.23 -17.21
CA LEU A 232 -29.54 -5.64 -17.12
C LEU A 232 -28.45 -6.57 -17.68
N LYS A 233 -27.79 -6.16 -18.78
CA LYS A 233 -26.63 -6.90 -19.32
C LYS A 233 -25.44 -6.88 -18.39
N ALA A 234 -25.17 -5.76 -17.73
CA ALA A 234 -24.10 -5.66 -16.75
C ALA A 234 -24.40 -6.53 -15.51
N ALA A 235 -25.66 -6.61 -15.07
CA ALA A 235 -26.07 -7.50 -13.98
C ALA A 235 -25.91 -8.98 -14.36
N ASP A 236 -26.31 -9.37 -15.58
CA ASP A 236 -26.07 -10.73 -16.09
C ASP A 236 -24.56 -11.05 -16.21
N ALA A 237 -23.74 -10.08 -16.62
CA ALA A 237 -22.28 -10.25 -16.67
C ALA A 237 -21.66 -10.37 -15.27
N ALA A 238 -22.15 -9.61 -14.29
CA ALA A 238 -21.71 -9.75 -12.90
C ALA A 238 -22.11 -11.11 -12.31
N GLU A 239 -23.32 -11.58 -12.61
CA GLU A 239 -23.76 -12.92 -12.20
C GLU A 239 -22.92 -14.04 -12.86
N ARG A 240 -22.50 -13.88 -14.12
CA ARG A 240 -21.53 -14.79 -14.76
C ARG A 240 -20.19 -14.83 -14.01
N VAL A 241 -19.68 -13.67 -13.57
CA VAL A 241 -18.46 -13.62 -12.75
C VAL A 241 -18.69 -14.33 -11.40
N ALA A 242 -19.86 -14.16 -10.79
CA ALA A 242 -20.22 -14.83 -9.54
C ALA A 242 -20.37 -16.35 -9.66
N SER A 243 -20.84 -16.84 -10.81
CA SER A 243 -21.02 -18.27 -11.06
C SER A 243 -19.72 -19.01 -11.38
N LEU A 244 -18.60 -18.30 -11.61
CA LEU A 244 -17.31 -18.91 -11.82
C LEU A 244 -16.92 -19.79 -10.62
N THR A 245 -16.38 -20.96 -10.93
CA THR A 245 -15.88 -21.91 -9.93
C THR A 245 -14.38 -21.72 -9.74
N SER A 246 -13.81 -22.28 -8.67
CA SER A 246 -12.36 -22.34 -8.49
C SER A 246 -11.62 -23.05 -9.65
N ASN A 247 -12.34 -23.83 -10.45
CA ASN A 247 -11.81 -24.56 -11.61
C ASN A 247 -11.99 -23.80 -12.93
N SER A 248 -12.66 -22.64 -12.93
CA SER A 248 -12.74 -21.80 -14.11
C SER A 248 -11.32 -21.33 -14.47
N GLY A 249 -10.88 -21.61 -15.69
CA GLY A 249 -9.55 -21.21 -16.15
C GLY A 249 -9.36 -19.68 -16.09
N HIS A 250 -8.14 -19.21 -15.84
CA HIS A 250 -7.83 -17.78 -15.72
C HIS A 250 -8.33 -16.96 -16.91
N GLU A 251 -8.19 -17.48 -18.13
CA GLU A 251 -8.67 -16.84 -19.36
C GLU A 251 -10.19 -16.59 -19.34
N MET A 252 -10.98 -17.58 -18.91
CA MET A 252 -12.44 -17.45 -18.80
C MET A 252 -12.84 -16.44 -17.72
N THR A 253 -12.11 -16.43 -16.60
CA THR A 253 -12.32 -15.46 -15.53
C THR A 253 -12.05 -14.03 -16.02
N MET A 254 -10.91 -13.81 -16.68
CA MET A 254 -10.55 -12.50 -17.22
C MET A 254 -11.52 -12.05 -18.32
N GLN A 255 -11.94 -12.95 -19.21
CA GLN A 255 -12.94 -12.65 -20.23
C GLN A 255 -14.27 -12.19 -19.61
N SER A 256 -14.74 -12.88 -18.56
CA SER A 256 -15.99 -12.53 -17.88
C SER A 256 -15.90 -11.17 -17.17
N ILE A 257 -14.75 -10.86 -16.58
CA ILE A 257 -14.46 -9.56 -15.94
C ILE A 257 -14.43 -8.43 -16.98
N ASP A 258 -13.78 -8.66 -18.13
CA ASP A 258 -13.69 -7.67 -19.21
C ASP A 258 -15.06 -7.44 -19.87
N GLU A 259 -15.89 -8.48 -19.97
CA GLU A 259 -17.29 -8.36 -20.42
C GLU A 259 -18.10 -7.49 -19.44
N LEU A 260 -18.05 -7.78 -18.14
CA LEU A 260 -18.70 -6.97 -17.10
C LEU A 260 -18.28 -5.50 -17.18
N ARG A 261 -16.98 -5.24 -17.32
CA ARG A 261 -16.45 -3.88 -17.47
C ARG A 261 -17.00 -3.21 -18.73
N SER A 262 -17.00 -3.91 -19.86
CA SER A 262 -17.53 -3.39 -21.13
C SER A 262 -19.00 -3.00 -21.01
N GLU A 263 -19.83 -3.84 -20.38
CA GLU A 263 -21.25 -3.51 -20.16
C GLU A 263 -21.43 -2.34 -19.18
N LEU A 264 -20.63 -2.26 -18.10
CA LEU A 264 -20.69 -1.12 -17.17
C LEU A 264 -20.37 0.22 -17.86
N THR A 265 -19.43 0.26 -18.80
CA THR A 265 -19.12 1.50 -19.55
C THR A 265 -20.27 1.99 -20.44
N LYS A 266 -21.24 1.12 -20.73
CA LYS A 266 -22.43 1.48 -21.52
C LYS A 266 -23.56 1.99 -20.63
N VAL A 267 -23.49 1.79 -19.31
CA VAL A 267 -24.47 2.32 -18.36
C VAL A 267 -24.33 3.84 -18.29
N ARG A 268 -25.47 4.54 -18.45
CA ARG A 268 -25.54 6.01 -18.46
C ARG A 268 -26.45 6.52 -17.33
N ALA A 269 -26.24 7.78 -16.95
CA ALA A 269 -27.24 8.54 -16.21
C ALA A 269 -28.48 8.74 -17.12
N PRO A 270 -29.72 8.78 -16.57
CA PRO A 270 -30.06 9.01 -15.15
C PRO A 270 -30.21 7.75 -14.29
N ILE A 271 -30.01 6.55 -14.84
CA ILE A 271 -30.42 5.31 -14.15
C ILE A 271 -29.56 5.00 -12.92
N ILE A 272 -28.26 5.25 -13.01
CA ILE A 272 -27.31 5.14 -11.90
C ILE A 272 -26.66 6.51 -11.70
N SER A 273 -26.62 6.98 -10.44
CA SER A 273 -25.92 8.22 -10.11
C SER A 273 -24.41 8.11 -10.37
N GLY A 274 -23.74 9.25 -10.62
CA GLY A 274 -22.29 9.26 -10.83
C GLY A 274 -21.51 8.61 -9.69
N ASP A 275 -21.95 8.81 -8.44
CA ASP A 275 -21.32 8.24 -7.25
C ASP A 275 -21.50 6.72 -7.18
N GLN A 276 -22.70 6.20 -7.47
CA GLN A 276 -22.93 4.76 -7.54
C GLN A 276 -22.11 4.12 -8.66
N LEU A 277 -21.99 4.77 -9.82
CA LEU A 277 -21.16 4.27 -10.93
C LEU A 277 -19.67 4.24 -10.54
N ALA A 278 -19.19 5.23 -9.79
CA ALA A 278 -17.82 5.25 -9.28
C ALA A 278 -17.56 4.10 -8.28
N VAL A 279 -18.52 3.82 -7.38
CA VAL A 279 -18.45 2.67 -6.45
C VAL A 279 -18.40 1.35 -7.22
N LEU A 280 -19.28 1.15 -8.20
CA LEU A 280 -19.29 -0.05 -9.05
C LEU A 280 -17.98 -0.22 -9.83
N ALA A 281 -17.46 0.86 -10.42
CA ALA A 281 -16.18 0.84 -11.12
C ALA A 281 -15.01 0.48 -10.19
N GLY A 282 -15.03 0.97 -8.94
CA GLY A 282 -14.08 0.60 -7.90
C GLY A 282 -14.12 -0.90 -7.57
N ARG A 283 -15.31 -1.48 -7.41
CA ARG A 283 -15.48 -2.93 -7.14
C ARG A 283 -15.00 -3.80 -8.30
N ILE A 284 -15.32 -3.44 -9.55
CA ILE A 284 -14.81 -4.17 -10.73
C ILE A 284 -13.29 -4.10 -10.81
N LYS A 285 -12.70 -2.94 -10.53
CA LYS A 285 -11.23 -2.80 -10.45
C LYS A 285 -10.65 -3.74 -9.40
N ASN A 286 -11.28 -3.85 -8.23
CA ASN A 286 -10.85 -4.78 -7.18
C ASN A 286 -10.94 -6.24 -7.64
N ILE A 287 -12.06 -6.66 -8.25
CA ILE A 287 -12.22 -8.02 -8.81
C ILE A 287 -11.09 -8.35 -9.79
N ARG A 288 -10.78 -7.43 -10.71
CA ARG A 288 -9.71 -7.61 -11.70
C ARG A 288 -8.33 -7.72 -11.04
N ASN A 289 -8.04 -6.86 -10.07
CA ASN A 289 -6.77 -6.89 -9.33
C ASN A 289 -6.61 -8.21 -8.58
N ILE A 290 -7.67 -8.71 -7.95
CA ILE A 290 -7.68 -10.02 -7.27
C ILE A 290 -7.41 -11.15 -8.26
N ALA A 291 -8.09 -11.17 -9.41
CA ALA A 291 -7.90 -12.20 -10.43
C ALA A 291 -6.45 -12.22 -10.97
N VAL A 292 -5.85 -11.05 -11.19
CA VAL A 292 -4.45 -10.92 -11.61
C VAL A 292 -3.48 -11.38 -10.53
N LEU A 293 -3.66 -10.94 -9.28
CA LEU A 293 -2.78 -11.34 -8.18
C LEU A 293 -2.89 -12.84 -7.87
N SER A 294 -4.07 -13.43 -8.03
CA SER A 294 -4.28 -14.88 -7.93
C SER A 294 -3.44 -15.65 -8.96
N GLU A 295 -3.40 -15.14 -10.19
CA GLU A 295 -2.62 -15.75 -11.27
C GLU A 295 -1.12 -15.59 -11.04
N ILE A 296 -0.67 -14.40 -10.60
CA ILE A 296 0.73 -14.17 -10.22
C ILE A 296 1.13 -15.13 -9.09
N ALA A 297 0.30 -15.29 -8.06
CA ALA A 297 0.57 -16.21 -6.96
C ALA A 297 0.68 -17.66 -7.44
N ARG A 298 -0.26 -18.10 -8.29
CA ARG A 298 -0.25 -19.43 -8.91
C ARG A 298 1.03 -19.67 -9.71
N VAL A 299 1.41 -18.70 -10.54
CA VAL A 299 2.56 -18.74 -11.42
C VAL A 299 3.88 -18.73 -10.64
N LEU A 300 3.96 -17.95 -9.57
CA LEU A 300 5.12 -17.88 -8.70
C LEU A 300 5.24 -19.10 -7.76
N GLY A 301 4.28 -20.03 -7.79
CA GLY A 301 4.26 -21.21 -6.91
C GLY A 301 4.16 -20.82 -5.44
N VAL A 302 3.45 -19.75 -5.16
CA VAL A 302 3.35 -19.17 -3.82
C VAL A 302 2.17 -19.78 -3.10
N GLU A 303 2.45 -20.55 -2.04
CA GLU A 303 1.41 -21.12 -1.17
C GLU A 303 1.03 -20.18 -0.03
N ARG A 304 1.93 -19.27 0.36
CA ARG A 304 1.77 -18.36 1.50
C ARG A 304 1.71 -16.91 1.06
N ARG A 305 0.87 -16.14 1.72
CA ARG A 305 0.58 -14.74 1.38
C ARG A 305 1.82 -13.82 1.48
N ASP A 306 2.63 -13.98 2.52
CA ASP A 306 3.83 -13.16 2.72
C ASP A 306 4.92 -13.48 1.68
N ASP A 307 4.98 -14.73 1.22
CA ASP A 307 5.84 -15.15 0.10
C ASP A 307 5.42 -14.47 -1.21
N LEU A 308 4.13 -14.14 -1.39
CA LEU A 308 3.67 -13.46 -2.61
C LEU A 308 4.27 -12.08 -2.67
N PHE A 309 4.21 -11.35 -1.57
CA PHE A 309 4.71 -9.99 -1.49
C PHE A 309 6.20 -9.94 -1.74
N ALA A 310 6.97 -10.79 -1.04
CA ALA A 310 8.41 -10.91 -1.25
C ALA A 310 8.75 -11.29 -2.70
N ARG A 311 8.02 -12.25 -3.30
CA ARG A 311 8.31 -12.65 -4.70
C ARG A 311 7.87 -11.62 -5.73
N VAL A 312 6.76 -10.90 -5.51
CA VAL A 312 6.36 -9.79 -6.37
C VAL A 312 7.36 -8.65 -6.24
N ALA A 313 7.85 -8.35 -5.04
CA ALA A 313 8.90 -7.35 -4.84
C ALA A 313 10.21 -7.76 -5.52
N VAL A 314 10.62 -9.03 -5.40
CA VAL A 314 11.79 -9.56 -6.11
C VAL A 314 11.59 -9.54 -7.63
N ALA A 315 10.40 -9.90 -8.12
CA ALA A 315 10.07 -9.85 -9.55
C ALA A 315 10.03 -8.40 -10.07
N ALA A 316 9.47 -7.48 -9.29
CA ALA A 316 9.42 -6.05 -9.56
C ALA A 316 10.82 -5.44 -9.64
N LYS A 317 11.74 -5.87 -8.77
CA LYS A 317 13.15 -5.46 -8.81
C LYS A 317 13.86 -5.99 -10.04
N LYS A 318 13.55 -7.23 -10.45
CA LYS A 318 14.13 -7.85 -11.66
C LYS A 318 13.53 -7.28 -12.94
N SER A 319 12.32 -6.76 -12.88
CA SER A 319 11.70 -6.05 -13.98
C SER A 319 12.14 -4.59 -13.99
N ALA A 320 12.18 -3.98 -15.17
CA ALA A 320 12.33 -2.54 -15.28
C ALA A 320 10.98 -1.82 -15.05
N ALA A 321 10.10 -2.40 -14.22
CA ALA A 321 8.77 -1.87 -14.00
C ALA A 321 8.87 -0.52 -13.27
N PRO A 322 8.11 0.50 -13.72
CA PRO A 322 8.13 1.81 -13.05
C PRO A 322 7.55 1.69 -11.63
N ALA A 323 8.09 2.48 -10.70
CA ALA A 323 7.73 2.44 -9.28
C ALA A 323 6.22 2.64 -9.06
N GLU A 324 5.56 3.47 -9.86
CA GLU A 324 4.13 3.72 -9.79
C GLU A 324 3.29 2.49 -10.13
N ALA A 325 3.78 1.61 -11.01
CA ALA A 325 3.08 0.36 -11.33
C ALA A 325 3.20 -0.64 -10.18
N ILE A 326 4.36 -0.67 -9.52
CA ILE A 326 4.60 -1.50 -8.35
C ILE A 326 3.72 -1.04 -7.20
N VAL A 327 3.70 0.27 -6.91
CA VAL A 327 2.79 0.88 -5.92
C VAL A 327 1.34 0.60 -6.29
N GLY A 328 0.97 0.73 -7.57
CA GLY A 328 -0.40 0.46 -8.03
C GLY A 328 -0.83 -1.01 -7.88
N LEU A 329 0.13 -1.94 -7.94
CA LEU A 329 -0.10 -3.38 -7.76
C LEU A 329 -0.15 -3.77 -6.28
N LEU A 330 0.78 -3.22 -5.49
CA LEU A 330 0.98 -3.59 -4.09
C LEU A 330 0.21 -2.70 -3.12
N GLY A 331 -0.26 -1.55 -3.56
CA GLY A 331 -0.89 -0.52 -2.72
C GLY A 331 0.09 0.21 -1.79
N VAL A 332 1.38 -0.11 -1.84
CA VAL A 332 2.44 0.44 -0.98
C VAL A 332 3.73 0.56 -1.79
N ALA A 333 4.54 1.57 -1.48
CA ALA A 333 5.86 1.73 -2.10
C ALA A 333 6.84 0.66 -1.64
N LEU A 334 7.56 0.07 -2.59
CA LEU A 334 8.79 -0.64 -2.30
C LEU A 334 9.89 0.40 -2.20
N GLY A 335 10.57 0.44 -1.06
CA GLY A 335 11.72 1.34 -0.98
C GLY A 335 12.94 0.73 -1.65
N ALA A 336 13.80 1.59 -2.19
CA ALA A 336 15.04 1.16 -2.82
C ALA A 336 15.99 0.54 -1.78
N GLU A 337 16.56 -0.62 -2.08
CA GLU A 337 17.44 -1.34 -1.15
C GLU A 337 18.69 -0.57 -0.79
N GLU A 338 19.25 0.18 -1.75
CA GLU A 338 20.41 1.04 -1.54
C GLU A 338 20.17 2.17 -0.53
N ASN A 339 18.91 2.43 -0.20
CA ASN A 339 18.50 3.48 0.72
C ASN A 339 17.91 2.94 2.02
N ILE A 340 17.90 1.62 2.25
CA ILE A 340 17.42 1.05 3.52
C ILE A 340 18.31 1.58 4.64
N VAL A 341 17.69 2.13 5.67
CA VAL A 341 18.45 2.52 6.86
C VAL A 341 18.86 1.24 7.57
N THR A 342 20.17 0.99 7.58
CA THR A 342 20.76 -0.17 8.23
C THR A 342 20.60 -0.07 9.74
N ASP A 343 20.30 -1.20 10.36
CA ASP A 343 20.25 -1.31 11.81
C ASP A 343 21.65 -1.13 12.37
N MET A 344 21.90 0.04 12.93
CA MET A 344 22.97 0.13 13.91
C MET A 344 22.53 -0.62 15.16
N GLN A 345 23.39 -1.54 15.58
CA GLN A 345 23.30 -2.12 16.92
C GLN A 345 23.41 -0.98 17.94
N LEU A 346 22.25 -0.55 18.41
CA LEU A 346 22.16 0.44 19.48
C LEU A 346 22.48 -0.25 20.81
N PRO A 347 23.23 0.42 21.71
CA PRO A 347 23.29 0.00 23.09
C PRO A 347 21.87 -0.14 23.67
N SER A 348 21.69 -1.01 24.66
CA SER A 348 20.43 -1.14 25.38
C SER A 348 20.11 0.16 26.15
N GLY A 349 19.50 1.14 25.49
CA GLY A 349 19.31 2.49 26.02
C GLY A 349 19.20 3.54 24.93
N ASN A 350 18.83 4.77 25.30
CA ASN A 350 18.98 5.92 24.40
C ASN A 350 20.44 6.35 24.45
N PRO A 351 21.14 6.42 23.31
CA PRO A 351 22.53 6.84 23.31
C PRO A 351 22.62 8.26 23.87
N ALA A 352 23.56 8.46 24.80
CA ALA A 352 23.83 9.77 25.37
C ALA A 352 24.38 10.72 24.29
N VAL A 353 25.30 10.20 23.48
CA VAL A 353 26.06 10.96 22.50
C VAL A 353 26.03 10.25 21.16
N VAL A 354 25.90 10.99 20.06
CA VAL A 354 26.06 10.44 18.71
C VAL A 354 27.01 11.30 17.92
N LEU A 355 28.03 10.66 17.35
CA LEU A 355 28.96 11.29 16.41
C LEU A 355 28.56 10.89 15.00
N TYR A 356 28.44 11.87 14.11
CA TYR A 356 27.96 11.68 12.74
C TYR A 356 28.94 12.28 11.72
N ASN A 357 29.34 11.51 10.72
CA ASN A 357 30.08 12.00 9.56
C ASN A 357 29.10 12.19 8.40
N PRO A 358 28.72 13.42 8.02
CA PRO A 358 27.75 13.62 6.94
C PRO A 358 28.26 13.14 5.59
N GLU A 359 27.32 12.70 4.73
CA GLU A 359 27.61 12.26 3.36
C GLU A 359 28.24 13.36 2.50
N SER A 360 28.00 14.62 2.85
CA SER A 360 28.64 15.77 2.20
C SER A 360 30.15 15.80 2.40
N ASN A 361 30.68 15.04 3.38
CA ASN A 361 32.10 14.99 3.62
C ASN A 361 32.76 14.02 2.63
N PRO A 362 33.92 14.38 2.05
CA PRO A 362 34.52 13.63 0.95
C PRO A 362 35.32 12.39 1.39
N ALA A 363 35.58 12.22 2.69
CA ALA A 363 36.46 11.17 3.18
C ALA A 363 36.05 10.65 4.57
N PRO A 364 36.48 9.43 4.94
CA PRO A 364 36.34 8.92 6.30
C PRO A 364 37.11 9.77 7.32
N ILE A 365 36.62 9.80 8.56
CA ILE A 365 37.28 10.46 9.69
C ILE A 365 37.69 9.45 10.75
N SER A 366 38.97 9.44 11.09
CA SER A 366 39.52 8.66 12.20
C SER A 366 39.72 9.52 13.44
N PHE A 367 39.30 9.03 14.59
CA PHE A 367 39.40 9.71 15.88
C PHE A 367 39.57 8.71 17.02
N VAL A 368 39.91 9.23 18.19
CA VAL A 368 40.10 8.46 19.43
C VAL A 368 39.17 9.00 20.50
N CYS A 369 38.38 8.12 21.14
CA CYS A 369 37.61 8.42 22.33
C CYS A 369 38.37 8.00 23.58
N ASP A 370 38.46 8.89 24.58
CA ASP A 370 39.14 8.68 25.87
C ASP A 370 40.54 8.07 25.73
N ASP A 371 41.29 8.53 24.74
CA ASP A 371 42.67 8.13 24.43
C ASP A 371 42.87 6.61 24.20
N SER A 372 41.80 5.82 24.07
CA SER A 372 41.86 4.34 24.04
C SER A 372 41.02 3.71 22.93
N LEU A 373 39.85 4.25 22.64
CA LEU A 373 38.94 3.70 21.63
C LEU A 373 39.15 4.42 20.29
N GLN A 374 39.89 3.79 19.37
CA GLN A 374 40.07 4.31 18.02
C GLN A 374 38.90 3.90 17.13
N LEU A 375 38.27 4.89 16.49
CA LEU A 375 37.14 4.70 15.60
C LEU A 375 37.41 5.38 14.26
N THR A 376 36.79 4.88 13.20
CA THR A 376 36.77 5.52 11.88
C THR A 376 35.35 5.48 11.35
N LEU A 377 34.84 6.64 10.92
CA LEU A 377 33.50 6.77 10.33
C LEU A 377 33.63 7.10 8.85
N ALA A 378 33.04 6.30 7.97
CA ALA A 378 32.89 6.67 6.57
C ALA A 378 31.87 7.82 6.41
N PRO A 379 31.83 8.53 5.27
CA PRO A 379 30.75 9.46 4.99
C PRO A 379 29.38 8.79 5.07
N GLY A 380 28.44 9.39 5.78
CA GLY A 380 27.12 8.85 6.09
C GLY A 380 27.02 8.05 7.39
N ASP A 381 28.16 7.57 7.92
CA ASP A 381 28.17 6.76 9.14
C ASP A 381 27.96 7.62 10.39
N LEU A 382 27.44 6.96 11.43
CA LEU A 382 27.36 7.49 12.77
C LEU A 382 27.76 6.43 13.80
N VAL A 383 28.16 6.87 14.99
CA VAL A 383 28.44 5.99 16.12
C VAL A 383 27.68 6.49 17.35
N PRO A 384 26.81 5.64 17.94
CA PRO A 384 26.22 5.92 19.24
C PRO A 384 27.22 5.62 20.36
N LEU A 385 27.23 6.49 21.36
CA LEU A 385 28.06 6.43 22.55
C LEU A 385 27.12 6.56 23.77
N ASP A 386 27.35 5.74 24.79
CA ASP A 386 26.48 5.56 25.95
C ASP A 386 26.76 6.55 27.10
N GLN A 387 27.91 7.21 27.08
CA GLN A 387 28.35 8.19 28.07
C GLN A 387 29.04 9.40 27.44
N GLU A 388 29.50 10.35 28.26
CA GLU A 388 30.35 11.45 27.82
C GLU A 388 31.76 10.94 27.48
N PHE A 389 32.37 11.48 26.43
CA PHE A 389 33.71 11.09 25.97
C PHE A 389 34.59 12.31 25.68
N VAL A 390 35.91 12.14 25.76
CA VAL A 390 36.88 13.06 25.17
C VAL A 390 37.27 12.55 23.79
N VAL A 391 36.87 13.27 22.74
CA VAL A 391 37.21 12.94 21.35
C VAL A 391 38.44 13.71 20.91
N ALA A 392 39.46 12.99 20.45
CA ALA A 392 40.70 13.52 19.90
C ALA A 392 40.86 13.09 18.43
N PHE A 393 41.24 14.02 17.55
CA PHE A 393 41.39 13.73 16.12
C PHE A 393 42.41 14.63 15.43
N GLN A 394 42.96 14.16 14.31
CA GLN A 394 43.84 14.94 13.43
C GLN A 394 42.99 15.85 12.52
N THR A 395 43.32 17.13 12.47
CA THR A 395 42.63 18.13 11.64
C THR A 395 42.90 18.00 10.14
N GLY A 396 43.80 17.10 9.72
CA GLY A 396 44.29 17.01 8.34
C GLY A 396 45.47 17.95 8.04
N ASN A 397 45.62 19.04 8.79
CA ASN A 397 46.74 19.98 8.72
C ASN A 397 47.89 19.61 9.68
N GLY A 398 47.90 18.39 10.22
CA GLY A 398 48.88 17.90 11.20
C GLY A 398 48.60 18.30 12.65
N GLY A 399 47.67 19.23 12.90
CA GLY A 399 47.23 19.60 14.24
C GLY A 399 46.25 18.57 14.84
N VAL A 400 46.24 18.44 16.17
CA VAL A 400 45.31 17.59 16.92
C VAL A 400 44.33 18.46 17.71
N LYS A 401 43.03 18.22 17.57
CA LYS A 401 41.98 18.84 18.37
C LYS A 401 41.44 17.84 19.39
N ARG A 402 40.97 18.33 20.54
CA ARG A 402 40.33 17.54 21.61
C ARG A 402 39.05 18.24 22.06
N TYR A 403 37.94 17.51 22.14
CA TYR A 403 36.67 17.99 22.64
C TYR A 403 36.10 17.04 23.68
N THR A 404 35.61 17.57 24.80
CA THR A 404 34.74 16.83 25.71
C THR A 404 33.31 16.94 25.20
N ILE A 405 32.76 15.84 24.72
CA ILE A 405 31.40 15.77 24.19
C ILE A 405 30.44 15.27 25.26
N LYS A 406 29.42 16.08 25.51
CA LYS A 406 28.29 15.80 26.42
C LYS A 406 27.08 15.31 25.67
N ASN A 407 26.00 14.94 26.36
CA ASN A 407 24.77 14.45 25.74
C ASN A 407 24.32 15.30 24.53
N GLY A 408 24.08 14.64 23.38
CA GLY A 408 23.63 15.29 22.15
C GLY A 408 24.20 14.68 20.87
N MET A 409 23.83 15.27 19.74
CA MET A 409 24.33 14.90 18.41
C MET A 409 25.43 15.87 17.96
N TYR A 410 26.57 15.34 17.52
CA TYR A 410 27.71 16.10 17.01
C TYR A 410 28.00 15.67 15.59
N ARG A 411 28.29 16.64 14.72
CA ARG A 411 28.61 16.38 13.32
C ARG A 411 30.04 16.78 13.00
N TRP A 412 30.70 15.97 12.19
CA TRP A 412 31.96 16.34 11.56
C TRP A 412 31.70 17.36 10.45
N ALA A 413 32.51 18.41 10.40
CA ALA A 413 32.51 19.40 9.34
C ALA A 413 33.94 19.58 8.83
N VAL A 414 34.07 19.85 7.53
CA VAL A 414 35.32 20.29 6.93
C VAL A 414 35.23 21.81 6.76
N ASP A 415 36.18 22.54 7.34
CA ASP A 415 36.35 23.98 7.14
C ASP A 415 37.77 24.33 6.67
N ASP A 416 38.06 25.63 6.56
CA ASP A 416 39.37 26.12 6.09
C ASP A 416 40.54 25.63 6.98
N SER A 417 40.28 25.29 8.24
CA SER A 417 41.27 24.75 9.19
C SER A 417 41.39 23.22 9.14
N GLY A 418 40.61 22.58 8.26
CA GLY A 418 40.52 21.14 8.09
C GLY A 418 39.32 20.55 8.81
N TRP A 419 39.48 19.36 9.40
CA TRP A 419 38.39 18.71 10.13
C TRP A 419 38.07 19.46 11.43
N ASP A 420 36.79 19.54 11.74
CA ASP A 420 36.28 20.02 13.01
C ASP A 420 35.03 19.26 13.46
N LEU A 421 34.82 19.21 14.78
CA LEU A 421 33.63 18.59 15.37
C LEU A 421 32.72 19.69 15.89
N ARG A 422 31.57 19.89 15.24
CA ARG A 422 30.63 20.96 15.61
C ARG A 422 29.52 20.43 16.52
N GLN A 423 29.28 21.16 17.60
CA GLN A 423 28.29 20.80 18.63
C GLN A 423 26.85 21.17 18.24
N LYS A 424 25.95 20.26 18.61
CA LYS A 424 24.48 20.40 18.70
C LYS A 424 23.80 20.90 17.43
N THR A 425 23.84 20.08 16.40
CA THR A 425 22.85 20.19 15.32
C THR A 425 21.49 19.74 15.86
N THR A 426 20.51 20.63 15.82
CA THR A 426 19.11 20.21 15.86
C THR A 426 18.89 19.25 14.71
N ALA A 427 18.51 18.01 15.01
CA ALA A 427 18.18 17.01 14.02
C ALA A 427 16.82 17.37 13.43
N GLN A 428 16.80 17.63 12.12
CA GLN A 428 15.57 17.71 11.33
C GLN A 428 15.37 16.36 10.66
N LEU A 429 14.23 15.74 10.96
CA LEU A 429 13.83 14.44 10.44
C LEU A 429 12.49 14.63 9.75
N ILE A 430 12.41 14.29 8.47
CA ILE A 430 11.15 14.27 7.72
C ILE A 430 10.81 12.80 7.46
N LEU A 431 9.63 12.38 7.87
CA LEU A 431 9.07 11.05 7.59
C LEU A 431 7.89 11.20 6.63
N ASP A 432 8.01 10.58 5.46
CA ASP A 432 7.02 10.64 4.38
C ASP A 432 6.30 9.28 4.26
N ALA A 433 5.02 9.29 4.56
CA ALA A 433 4.10 8.17 4.38
C ALA A 433 3.10 8.44 3.22
N GLY A 434 3.50 9.28 2.26
CA GLY A 434 2.72 9.71 1.09
C GLY A 434 2.19 8.55 0.24
N GLN A 435 2.92 7.44 0.19
CA GLN A 435 2.56 6.23 -0.55
C GLN A 435 2.06 5.09 0.36
N VAL A 436 1.79 5.40 1.63
CA VAL A 436 1.28 4.43 2.61
C VAL A 436 -0.21 4.69 2.81
N PRO A 437 -1.10 3.71 2.55
CA PRO A 437 -2.55 3.89 2.60
C PRO A 437 -3.14 3.67 4.01
N VAL A 438 -2.30 3.40 5.02
CA VAL A 438 -2.70 3.23 6.42
C VAL A 438 -1.83 4.08 7.35
N ALA A 439 -2.28 4.25 8.59
CA ALA A 439 -1.49 4.93 9.60
C ALA A 439 -0.22 4.13 9.93
N PHE A 440 0.91 4.80 10.02
CA PHE A 440 2.19 4.23 10.44
C PHE A 440 2.48 4.62 11.89
N HIS A 441 2.51 3.62 12.76
CA HIS A 441 2.79 3.75 14.19
C HIS A 441 4.28 3.50 14.47
N TYR A 442 4.87 4.37 15.28
CA TYR A 442 6.27 4.29 15.67
C TYR A 442 6.48 4.94 17.04
N LEU A 443 7.64 4.70 17.64
CA LEU A 443 8.14 5.42 18.80
C LEU A 443 9.29 6.30 18.32
N LEU A 444 9.19 7.61 18.59
CA LEU A 444 10.27 8.55 18.40
C LEU A 444 10.92 8.81 19.75
N ASN A 445 12.15 8.33 19.94
CA ASN A 445 12.84 8.36 21.25
C ASN A 445 12.00 7.78 22.39
N GLY A 446 11.27 6.70 22.11
CA GLY A 446 10.37 6.05 23.06
C GLY A 446 9.01 6.74 23.25
N GLN A 447 8.76 7.88 22.62
CA GLN A 447 7.45 8.54 22.63
C GLN A 447 6.58 8.05 21.48
N PRO A 448 5.35 7.54 21.72
CA PRO A 448 4.46 7.10 20.66
C PRO A 448 4.12 8.23 19.69
N GLN A 449 4.18 7.93 18.40
CA GLN A 449 3.85 8.80 17.30
C GLN A 449 3.04 8.04 16.24
N VAL A 450 2.34 8.78 15.39
CA VAL A 450 1.54 8.24 14.28
C VAL A 450 1.70 9.16 13.07
N ILE A 451 1.98 8.59 11.90
CA ILE A 451 1.88 9.27 10.61
C ILE A 451 0.59 8.82 9.95
N GLU A 452 -0.30 9.74 9.66
CA GLU A 452 -1.55 9.44 8.95
C GLU A 452 -1.26 9.01 7.49
N PRO A 453 -2.14 8.20 6.87
CA PRO A 453 -2.00 7.80 5.48
C PRO A 453 -1.76 8.99 4.55
N GLY A 454 -0.84 8.86 3.60
CA GLY A 454 -0.58 9.89 2.61
C GLY A 454 0.04 11.19 3.15
N SER A 455 0.50 11.20 4.40
CA SER A 455 0.98 12.41 5.08
C SER A 455 2.50 12.43 5.22
N VAL A 456 3.04 13.64 5.41
CA VAL A 456 4.45 13.90 5.71
C VAL A 456 4.53 14.57 7.07
N VAL A 457 5.42 14.09 7.94
CA VAL A 457 5.62 14.65 9.28
C VAL A 457 7.07 15.08 9.45
N GLU A 458 7.26 16.29 9.96
CA GLU A 458 8.57 16.84 10.30
C GLU A 458 8.79 16.84 11.82
N HIS A 459 9.97 16.37 12.23
CA HIS A 459 10.43 16.37 13.60
C HIS A 459 11.70 17.20 13.73
N THR A 460 11.74 18.02 14.77
CA THR A 460 12.88 18.86 15.13
C THR A 460 13.30 18.51 16.55
N MET A 461 14.53 18.01 16.72
CA MET A 461 14.98 17.43 17.99
C MET A 461 16.40 17.86 18.35
N GLU A 462 16.67 18.05 19.63
CA GLU A 462 18.03 18.35 20.14
C GLU A 462 18.89 17.10 20.35
N VAL A 463 18.25 15.95 20.37
CA VAL A 463 18.86 14.64 20.61
C VAL A 463 18.79 13.79 19.34
N PRO A 464 19.70 12.82 19.18
CA PRO A 464 19.68 11.90 18.04
C PRO A 464 18.30 11.23 17.90
N PRO A 465 17.70 11.22 16.71
CA PRO A 465 16.41 10.59 16.49
C PRO A 465 16.55 9.06 16.39
N ARG A 466 15.98 8.38 17.37
CA ARG A 466 15.75 6.94 17.37
C ARG A 466 14.30 6.67 17.00
N ILE A 467 14.10 5.80 16.04
CA ILE A 467 12.77 5.35 15.63
C ILE A 467 12.67 3.86 15.92
N ASP A 468 11.68 3.47 16.73
CA ASP A 468 11.32 2.08 16.94
C ASP A 468 9.93 1.83 16.34
N PHE A 469 9.75 0.78 15.54
CA PHE A 469 8.46 0.47 14.91
C PHE A 469 8.25 -1.03 14.73
N ASP A 470 6.99 -1.46 14.68
CA ASP A 470 6.61 -2.84 14.37
C ASP A 470 6.77 -3.06 12.87
N LEU A 471 7.41 -4.17 12.48
CA LEU A 471 7.67 -4.51 11.08
C LEU A 471 6.39 -4.88 10.31
N GLY A 472 5.24 -4.96 10.97
CA GLY A 472 3.98 -5.35 10.37
C GLY A 472 4.06 -6.80 9.91
N ARG A 473 4.43 -7.73 10.79
CA ARG A 473 4.42 -9.17 10.48
C ARG A 473 3.49 -9.98 11.36
N GLY A 474 2.91 -9.36 12.38
CA GLY A 474 2.05 -10.02 13.36
C GLY A 474 2.79 -10.97 14.31
N ASP A 475 4.12 -11.07 14.23
CA ASP A 475 4.96 -11.86 15.14
C ASP A 475 5.57 -11.01 16.28
N GLY A 476 5.25 -9.71 16.33
CA GLY A 476 5.80 -8.75 17.28
C GLY A 476 7.24 -8.33 16.99
N SER A 477 7.76 -8.64 15.79
CA SER A 477 9.07 -8.17 15.36
C SER A 477 9.08 -6.65 15.23
N THR A 478 10.07 -6.04 15.87
CA THR A 478 10.28 -4.58 15.85
C THR A 478 11.64 -4.27 15.27
N LYS A 479 11.72 -3.12 14.58
CA LYS A 479 12.96 -2.52 14.13
C LYS A 479 13.24 -1.28 14.97
N SER A 480 14.50 -1.10 15.34
CA SER A 480 14.96 0.01 16.16
C SER A 480 16.16 0.63 15.46
N THR A 481 15.97 1.79 14.87
CA THR A 481 16.99 2.42 14.03
C THR A 481 17.30 3.82 14.54
N LEU A 482 18.59 4.14 14.62
CA LEU A 482 19.07 5.50 14.82
C LEU A 482 19.20 6.15 13.45
N VAL A 483 18.42 7.20 13.18
CA VAL A 483 18.43 7.85 11.87
C VAL A 483 19.29 9.12 11.91
N THR A 484 19.88 9.46 10.78
CA THR A 484 20.55 10.76 10.60
C THR A 484 19.51 11.83 10.30
N PRO A 485 19.83 13.12 10.46
CA PRO A 485 19.00 14.19 9.93
C PRO A 485 18.79 13.99 8.42
N GLY A 486 17.56 14.16 7.95
CA GLY A 486 17.23 13.93 6.55
C GLY A 486 15.76 13.60 6.31
N HIS A 487 15.47 13.27 5.06
CA HIS A 487 14.15 12.88 4.58
C HIS A 487 14.09 11.37 4.36
N TYR A 488 13.10 10.71 4.95
CA TYR A 488 12.89 9.28 4.86
C TYR A 488 11.47 9.00 4.40
N VAL A 489 11.34 7.99 3.54
CA VAL A 489 10.07 7.46 3.07
C VAL A 489 9.80 6.16 3.83
N VAL A 490 8.59 6.03 4.36
CA VAL A 490 8.08 4.77 4.92
C VAL A 490 7.70 3.87 3.75
N GLY A 491 8.33 2.70 3.67
CA GLY A 491 8.12 1.77 2.56
C GLY A 491 8.25 0.32 3.02
N VAL A 492 8.04 -0.60 2.09
CA VAL A 492 8.21 -2.03 2.35
C VAL A 492 9.58 -2.47 1.89
N ASN A 493 10.27 -3.20 2.76
CA ASN A 493 11.50 -3.89 2.41
C ASN A 493 11.18 -5.10 1.50
N SER A 494 11.75 -5.11 0.31
CA SER A 494 11.53 -6.14 -0.72
C SER A 494 11.95 -7.55 -0.29
N GLU A 495 13.02 -7.66 0.49
CA GLU A 495 13.58 -8.95 0.92
C GLU A 495 12.78 -9.54 2.06
N THR A 496 12.35 -8.68 2.96
CA THR A 496 11.82 -9.10 4.25
C THR A 496 10.30 -8.94 4.36
N ALA A 497 9.67 -8.29 3.37
CA ALA A 497 8.24 -7.96 3.28
C ALA A 497 7.65 -7.22 4.49
N GLY A 498 8.49 -6.66 5.36
CA GLY A 498 8.08 -5.83 6.48
C GLY A 498 8.24 -4.35 6.18
N TRP A 499 7.65 -3.51 7.03
CA TRP A 499 7.89 -2.08 7.02
C TRP A 499 9.36 -1.75 7.20
N ASP A 500 9.81 -0.70 6.54
CA ASP A 500 11.16 -0.17 6.67
C ASP A 500 11.19 1.34 6.37
N LEU A 501 12.28 1.96 6.79
CA LEU A 501 12.59 3.35 6.48
C LEU A 501 13.62 3.39 5.37
N HIS A 502 13.34 4.19 4.34
CA HIS A 502 14.22 4.37 3.21
C HIS A 502 14.60 5.84 3.12
N ARG A 503 15.88 6.14 2.93
CA ARG A 503 16.31 7.53 2.69
C ARG A 503 15.74 8.00 1.35
N ALA A 504 15.08 9.15 1.33
CA ALA A 504 14.62 9.75 0.08
C ALA A 504 15.84 10.11 -0.77
N THR A 505 15.86 9.70 -2.04
CA THR A 505 16.95 10.12 -2.91
C THR A 505 16.88 11.64 -3.11
N GLN A 506 18.01 12.34 -3.11
CA GLN A 506 18.03 13.79 -3.29
C GLN A 506 17.33 14.23 -4.59
N THR A 507 17.30 13.36 -5.60
CA THR A 507 16.55 13.56 -6.85
C THR A 507 15.05 13.72 -6.60
N GLU A 508 14.45 12.93 -5.72
CA GLU A 508 13.02 13.05 -5.37
C GLU A 508 12.75 14.29 -4.54
N SER A 509 13.66 14.67 -3.64
CA SER A 509 13.52 15.89 -2.82
C SER A 509 13.56 17.17 -3.68
N ALA A 510 14.33 17.17 -4.77
CA ALA A 510 14.36 18.26 -5.74
C ALA A 510 13.08 18.30 -6.62
N VAL A 511 12.55 17.13 -6.99
CA VAL A 511 11.31 17.02 -7.77
C VAL A 511 10.08 17.44 -6.95
N MET A 512 10.00 17.06 -5.67
CA MET A 512 8.95 17.49 -4.74
C MET A 512 8.91 19.01 -4.52
N ALA A 513 10.09 19.66 -4.46
CA ALA A 513 10.16 21.12 -4.39
C ALA A 513 9.56 21.78 -5.66
N THR A 514 9.71 21.15 -6.83
CA THR A 514 9.06 21.59 -8.09
C THR A 514 7.61 21.12 -8.24
N GLU A 515 7.18 20.05 -7.59
CA GLU A 515 5.80 19.55 -7.63
C GLU A 515 4.83 20.44 -6.87
N THR A 516 5.25 21.30 -5.95
CA THR A 516 4.36 22.35 -5.41
C THR A 516 3.82 23.26 -6.54
N THR A 517 4.64 23.58 -7.53
CA THR A 517 4.21 24.29 -8.75
C THR A 517 3.34 23.43 -9.68
N THR A 518 3.62 22.13 -9.82
CA THR A 518 2.84 21.20 -10.67
C THR A 518 1.50 20.80 -10.04
N SER A 519 1.43 20.72 -8.71
CA SER A 519 0.22 20.54 -7.90
C SER A 519 -0.72 21.74 -8.06
N ILE A 520 -0.18 22.96 -7.96
CA ILE A 520 -0.92 24.19 -8.27
C ILE A 520 -1.42 24.17 -9.72
N ALA A 521 -0.59 23.75 -10.69
CA ALA A 521 -0.99 23.64 -12.10
C ALA A 521 -2.06 22.56 -12.33
N ASN A 522 -1.98 21.41 -11.65
CA ASN A 522 -2.96 20.32 -11.73
C ASN A 522 -4.29 20.71 -11.07
N GLU A 523 -4.27 21.45 -9.97
CA GLU A 523 -5.48 22.02 -9.39
C GLU A 523 -6.11 23.07 -10.31
N HIS A 524 -5.30 23.92 -10.94
CA HIS A 524 -5.77 24.91 -11.91
C HIS A 524 -6.37 24.24 -13.16
N TRP A 525 -5.78 23.14 -13.62
CA TRP A 525 -6.29 22.33 -14.72
C TRP A 525 -7.61 21.64 -14.35
N ARG A 526 -7.70 21.01 -13.17
CA ARG A 526 -8.96 20.40 -12.66
C ARG A 526 -10.08 21.44 -12.55
N LYS A 527 -9.79 22.64 -12.03
CA LYS A 527 -10.76 23.75 -11.99
C LYS A 527 -11.18 24.20 -13.39
N SER A 528 -10.25 24.24 -14.35
CA SER A 528 -10.53 24.60 -15.74
C SER A 528 -11.37 23.56 -16.47
N VAL A 529 -11.12 22.26 -16.23
CA VAL A 529 -11.92 21.16 -16.80
C VAL A 529 -13.34 21.14 -16.21
N ILE A 530 -13.48 21.36 -14.90
CA ILE A 530 -14.81 21.48 -14.26
C ILE A 530 -15.57 22.71 -14.79
N LYS A 531 -14.87 23.85 -15.01
CA LYS A 531 -15.47 25.05 -15.64
C LYS A 531 -15.95 24.75 -17.07
N ALA A 532 -15.15 24.04 -17.87
CA ALA A 532 -15.50 23.65 -19.23
C ALA A 532 -16.65 22.62 -19.30
N GLN A 533 -16.71 21.68 -18.35
CA GLN A 533 -17.83 20.74 -18.23
C GLN A 533 -19.13 21.44 -17.82
N ARG A 534 -19.06 22.45 -16.94
CA ARG A 534 -20.23 23.28 -16.58
C ARG A 534 -20.71 24.12 -17.76
N SER A 535 -19.81 24.69 -18.56
CA SER A 535 -20.20 25.46 -19.76
C SER A 535 -20.80 24.58 -20.88
N LEU A 536 -20.52 23.28 -20.89
CA LEU A 536 -21.11 22.32 -21.82
C LEU A 536 -22.50 21.82 -21.38
N LEU A 537 -22.84 21.97 -20.09
CA LEU A 537 -24.12 21.58 -19.51
C LEU A 537 -25.09 22.74 -19.30
N ALA A 538 -24.62 23.99 -19.40
CA ALA A 538 -25.46 25.18 -19.31
C ALA A 538 -26.29 25.39 -20.58
N ASP A 539 -27.53 25.85 -20.41
CA ASP A 539 -28.38 26.30 -21.51
C ASP A 539 -27.62 27.38 -22.32
N PRO A 540 -27.57 27.31 -23.66
CA PRO A 540 -26.87 28.29 -24.50
C PRO A 540 -27.31 29.75 -24.26
N ALA A 541 -28.45 29.99 -23.58
CA ALA A 541 -28.84 31.31 -23.09
C ALA A 541 -28.06 31.76 -21.83
N GLU A 542 -27.80 30.88 -20.87
CA GLU A 542 -27.01 31.16 -19.66
C GLU A 542 -25.52 31.36 -19.99
N ALA A 543 -24.98 30.53 -20.89
CA ALA A 543 -23.59 30.66 -21.35
C ALA A 543 -23.30 32.01 -22.04
N LYS A 544 -24.33 32.63 -22.65
CA LYS A 544 -24.23 33.98 -23.23
C LYS A 544 -24.27 35.08 -22.19
N VAL A 545 -24.95 34.89 -21.06
CA VAL A 545 -25.01 35.86 -19.95
C VAL A 545 -23.70 35.86 -19.17
N ASP A 546 -23.14 34.69 -18.90
CA ASP A 546 -21.84 34.55 -18.23
C ASP A 546 -20.69 35.08 -19.09
N ALA A 547 -20.71 34.82 -20.41
CA ALA A 547 -19.72 35.41 -21.33
C ALA A 547 -19.84 36.94 -21.46
N LEU A 548 -21.04 37.50 -21.24
CA LEU A 548 -21.25 38.95 -21.20
C LEU A 548 -20.73 39.56 -19.90
N LEU A 549 -20.91 38.87 -18.76
CA LEU A 549 -20.41 39.30 -17.45
C LEU A 549 -18.89 39.23 -17.35
N ASP A 550 -18.25 38.18 -17.91
CA ASP A 550 -16.79 38.07 -17.99
C ASP A 550 -16.17 39.10 -18.97
N SER A 551 -16.96 39.74 -19.86
CA SER A 551 -16.48 40.81 -20.76
C SER A 551 -16.58 42.22 -20.17
N ILE A 552 -17.20 42.36 -18.99
CA ILE A 552 -17.43 43.64 -18.30
C ILE A 552 -16.44 43.84 -17.13
N GLN A 553 -15.65 42.82 -16.78
CA GLN A 553 -14.52 42.89 -15.83
C GLN A 553 -13.19 42.89 -16.60
#